data_AF-A0A0U4C0B2-F1
#
_entry.id   AF-A0A0U4C0B2-F1
#
_cell.length_a   1.000
_cell.length_b   1.000
_cell.length_c   1.000
_cell.angle_alpha   90.00
_cell.angle_beta   90.00
_cell.angle_gamma   90.00
#
_symmetry.space_group_name_H-M   'P 1'
#
loop_
_entity.id
_entity.type
_entity.pdbx_description
1 polymer ?
#
loop_
_entity_poly.entity_id
_entity_poly.type
_entity_poly.pdbx_seq_one_letter_code
_entity_poly.pdbx_strand_id
1 'polypeptide(L)'
;MASNLDYLDPALIPLEEKVNAYLEAEKALQRATAVLKSEPLHDKEVAAAAAQFEQRPPTGSYNQEADERQQEVENLRTDLALLEREIIALIPTRDEWVKVNLGYGPSRVGAWHVPAIGGKPERYELRIVH
;
A
#
# COMPACT_ATOMS: atom_id res chain seq x y z
N MET A 1 -23.52 -24.85 -4.99
CA MET A 1 -23.73 -24.78 -3.53
C MET A 1 -22.38 -24.46 -2.91
N ALA A 2 -22.11 -23.18 -2.61
CA ALA A 2 -20.85 -22.74 -2.01
C ALA A 2 -20.81 -23.18 -0.54
N SER A 3 -19.82 -23.98 -0.18
CA SER A 3 -19.69 -24.56 1.15
C SER A 3 -19.24 -23.47 2.11
N ASN A 4 -19.72 -23.48 3.35
CA ASN A 4 -19.33 -22.50 4.37
C ASN A 4 -17.83 -22.50 4.72
N LEU A 5 -17.02 -23.40 4.14
CA LEU A 5 -15.59 -23.59 4.38
C LEU A 5 -14.70 -23.20 3.17
N ASP A 6 -15.22 -22.52 2.16
CA ASP A 6 -14.46 -22.19 0.94
C ASP A 6 -13.17 -21.37 1.23
N TYR A 7 -13.06 -20.69 2.37
CA TYR A 7 -11.84 -19.98 2.80
C TYR A 7 -10.72 -20.90 3.33
N LEU A 8 -10.94 -22.21 3.37
CA LEU A 8 -9.91 -23.23 3.69
C LEU A 8 -9.44 -23.96 2.44
N ASP A 9 -9.88 -23.54 1.24
CA ASP A 9 -9.43 -24.13 -0.01
C ASP A 9 -7.93 -23.84 -0.21
N PRO A 10 -7.07 -24.87 -0.32
CA PRO A 10 -5.64 -24.68 -0.59
C PRO A 10 -5.36 -23.89 -1.86
N ALA A 11 -6.29 -23.86 -2.82
CA ALA A 11 -6.17 -23.05 -4.03
C ALA A 11 -6.20 -21.53 -3.75
N LEU A 12 -6.71 -21.10 -2.58
CA LEU A 12 -6.75 -19.69 -2.18
C LEU A 12 -5.51 -19.25 -1.42
N ILE A 13 -4.62 -20.15 -1.01
CA ILE A 13 -3.37 -19.82 -0.30
C ILE A 13 -2.53 -18.77 -1.05
N PRO A 14 -2.30 -18.89 -2.39
CA PRO A 14 -1.55 -17.87 -3.12
C PRO A 14 -2.23 -16.50 -3.12
N LEU A 15 -3.57 -16.47 -3.12
CA LEU A 15 -4.35 -15.24 -3.04
C LEU A 15 -4.20 -14.61 -1.64
N GLU A 16 -4.29 -15.42 -0.57
CA GLU A 16 -4.11 -14.98 0.81
C GLU A 16 -2.72 -14.39 1.06
N GLU A 17 -1.67 -15.07 0.60
CA GLU A 17 -0.28 -14.58 0.71
C GLU A 17 -0.10 -13.24 0.00
N LYS A 18 -0.66 -13.10 -1.21
CA LYS A 18 -0.58 -11.87 -1.99
C LYS A 18 -1.39 -10.73 -1.38
N VAL A 19 -2.58 -11.01 -0.86
CA VAL A 19 -3.39 -10.01 -0.15
C VAL A 19 -2.69 -9.55 1.13
N ASN A 20 -2.07 -10.46 1.89
CA ASN A 20 -1.27 -10.09 3.06
C ASN A 20 -0.06 -9.21 2.67
N ALA A 21 0.66 -9.58 1.59
CA ALA A 21 1.76 -8.77 1.07
C ALA A 21 1.30 -7.37 0.64
N TYR A 22 0.12 -7.26 0.02
CA TYR A 22 -0.50 -5.99 -0.34
C TYR A 22 -0.81 -5.12 0.89
N LEU A 23 -1.42 -5.70 1.93
CA LEU A 23 -1.74 -4.97 3.16
C LEU A 23 -0.49 -4.50 3.91
N GLU A 24 0.57 -5.31 3.93
CA GLU A 24 1.84 -4.91 4.51
C GLU A 24 2.52 -3.81 3.70
N ALA A 25 2.50 -3.90 2.36
CA ALA A 25 3.00 -2.83 1.49
C ALA A 25 2.20 -1.52 1.64
N GLU A 26 0.87 -1.60 1.83
CA GLU A 26 0.03 -0.43 2.09
C GLU A 26 0.40 0.25 3.41
N LYS A 27 0.59 -0.52 4.48
CA LYS A 27 1.08 0.00 5.77
C LYS A 27 2.47 0.61 5.63
N ALA A 28 3.37 -0.02 4.88
CA ALA A 28 4.71 0.51 4.62
C ALA A 28 4.65 1.85 3.88
N LEU A 29 3.82 1.96 2.83
CA LEU A 29 3.59 3.20 2.11
C LEU A 29 3.03 4.30 3.02
N GLN A 30 2.05 3.97 3.87
CA GLN A 30 1.47 4.90 4.84
C GLN A 30 2.54 5.43 5.81
N ARG A 31 3.41 4.55 6.33
CA ARG A 31 4.52 4.94 7.20
C ARG A 31 5.53 5.83 6.48
N ALA A 32 6.00 5.43 5.30
CA ALA A 32 6.96 6.21 4.51
C ALA A 32 6.39 7.60 4.15
N THR A 33 5.11 7.65 3.76
CA THR A 33 4.42 8.92 3.49
C THR A 33 4.28 9.80 4.73
N ALA A 34 4.04 9.21 5.91
CA ALA A 34 3.96 9.94 7.16
C ALA A 34 5.32 10.55 7.55
N VAL A 35 6.40 9.77 7.41
CA VAL A 35 7.78 10.23 7.66
C VAL A 35 8.10 11.42 6.77
N LEU A 36 7.87 11.29 5.45
CA LEU A 36 8.13 12.34 4.47
C LEU A 36 7.33 13.64 4.75
N LYS A 37 6.11 13.53 5.28
CA LYS A 37 5.31 14.69 5.69
C LYS A 37 5.75 15.32 7.02
N SER A 38 6.30 14.52 7.94
CA SER A 38 6.76 14.99 9.25
C SER A 38 8.14 15.64 9.23
N GLU A 39 8.96 15.32 8.23
CA GLU A 39 10.32 15.85 8.05
C GLU A 39 10.42 17.38 8.03
N PRO A 40 9.60 18.14 7.27
CA PRO A 40 9.67 19.60 7.29
C PRO A 40 9.24 20.23 8.62
N LEU A 41 8.57 19.49 9.51
CA LEU A 41 8.30 19.94 10.88
C LEU A 41 9.50 19.68 11.78
N HIS A 42 10.12 18.50 11.66
CA HIS A 42 11.34 18.18 12.39
C HIS A 42 12.50 19.10 12.01
N ASP A 43 12.68 19.39 10.72
CA ASP A 43 13.72 20.32 10.25
C ASP A 43 13.52 21.74 10.78
N LYS A 44 12.27 22.18 10.94
CA LYS A 44 11.97 23.49 11.55
C LYS A 44 12.29 23.51 13.03
N GLU A 45 12.04 22.42 13.74
CA GLU A 45 12.39 22.30 15.16
C GLU A 45 13.92 22.24 15.36
N VAL A 46 14.63 21.47 14.52
CA VAL A 46 16.09 21.40 14.54
C VAL A 46 16.71 22.73 14.12
N ALA A 47 16.17 23.42 13.11
CA ALA A 47 16.64 24.75 12.72
C ALA A 47 16.37 25.81 13.81
N ALA A 48 15.24 25.72 14.52
CA ALA A 48 14.93 26.60 15.65
C ALA A 48 15.85 26.34 16.86
N ALA A 49 16.20 25.09 17.13
CA ALA A 49 17.16 24.72 18.17
C ALA A 49 18.60 25.07 17.77
N ALA A 50 18.98 24.86 16.50
CA ALA A 50 20.28 25.23 15.96
C ALA A 50 20.45 26.76 15.87
N ALA A 51 19.38 27.53 15.68
CA ALA A 51 19.47 29.00 15.76
C ALA A 51 19.86 29.50 17.18
N GLN A 52 19.75 28.67 18.22
CA GLN A 52 20.18 28.99 19.58
C GLN A 52 21.67 28.67 19.83
N PHE A 53 22.33 27.94 18.94
CA PHE A 53 23.75 27.59 19.03
C PHE A 53 24.45 27.98 17.72
N GLU A 54 25.43 28.89 17.72
CA GLU A 54 26.18 29.29 16.51
C GLU A 54 26.99 28.12 15.91
N GLN A 55 26.32 27.16 15.26
CA GLN A 55 26.92 26.08 14.50
C GLN A 55 26.47 26.22 13.04
N ARG A 56 27.44 26.39 12.14
CA ARG A 56 27.18 26.41 10.69
C ARG A 56 26.57 25.06 10.29
N PRO A 57 25.43 25.04 9.57
CA PRO A 57 24.87 23.79 9.08
C PRO A 57 25.79 23.18 8.00
N PRO A 58 25.94 21.84 7.94
CA PRO A 58 26.65 21.17 6.87
C PRO A 58 25.83 21.26 5.56
N THR A 59 26.31 22.03 4.59
CA THR A 59 25.58 22.45 3.38
C THR A 59 25.59 21.45 2.22
N GLY A 60 25.52 20.13 2.46
CA GLY A 60 25.66 19.16 1.36
C GLY A 60 24.83 17.88 1.38
N SER A 61 24.41 17.38 2.55
CA SER A 61 23.85 16.01 2.65
C SER A 61 22.32 15.93 2.61
N TYR A 62 21.62 17.03 2.87
CA TYR A 62 20.18 17.02 3.14
C TYR A 62 19.30 16.77 1.91
N ASN A 63 19.73 17.19 0.71
CA ASN A 63 18.93 16.96 -0.50
C ASN A 63 18.90 15.48 -0.89
N GLN A 64 19.97 14.74 -0.61
CA GLN A 64 20.09 13.34 -1.02
C GLN A 64 19.16 12.43 -0.22
N GLU A 65 19.04 12.63 1.09
CA GLU A 65 18.14 11.82 1.94
C GLU A 65 16.67 12.02 1.59
N ALA A 66 16.26 13.26 1.28
CA ALA A 66 14.89 13.57 0.87
C ALA A 66 14.55 12.93 -0.49
N ASP A 67 15.48 12.98 -1.44
CA ASP A 67 15.34 12.36 -2.76
C ASP A 67 15.26 10.82 -2.64
N GLU A 68 16.08 10.20 -1.79
CA GLU A 68 16.07 8.76 -1.53
C GLU A 68 14.73 8.28 -0.93
N ARG A 69 14.16 9.02 0.03
CA ARG A 69 12.84 8.68 0.59
C ARG A 69 11.69 8.91 -0.38
N GLN A 70 11.77 9.96 -1.20
CA GLN A 70 10.77 10.18 -2.25
C GLN A 70 10.80 9.01 -3.25
N GLN A 71 11.99 8.53 -3.62
CA GLN A 71 12.15 7.37 -4.48
C GLN A 71 11.60 6.09 -3.82
N GLU A 72 11.80 5.90 -2.51
CA GLU A 72 11.21 4.78 -1.76
C GLU A 72 9.68 4.78 -1.83
N VAL A 73 9.05 5.93 -1.65
CA VAL A 73 7.58 6.07 -1.76
C VAL A 73 7.08 5.71 -3.16
N GLU A 74 7.76 6.15 -4.22
CA GLU A 74 7.37 5.82 -5.60
C GLU A 74 7.57 4.33 -5.92
N ASN A 75 8.63 3.72 -5.39
CA ASN A 75 8.85 2.27 -5.51
C ASN A 75 7.72 1.49 -4.84
N LEU A 76 7.37 1.84 -3.59
CA LEU A 76 6.27 1.20 -2.84
C LEU A 76 4.92 1.34 -3.55
N ARG A 77 4.65 2.49 -4.19
CA ARG A 77 3.44 2.68 -5.01
C ARG A 77 3.42 1.76 -6.23
N THR A 78 4.56 1.61 -6.88
CA THR A 78 4.69 0.73 -8.06
C THR A 78 4.48 -0.73 -7.68
N ASP A 79 5.07 -1.14 -6.55
CA ASP A 79 4.93 -2.50 -6.01
C ASP A 79 3.48 -2.78 -5.60
N LEU A 80 2.80 -1.83 -4.96
CA LEU A 80 1.37 -1.93 -4.65
C LEU A 80 0.52 -2.11 -5.90
N ALA A 81 0.77 -1.32 -6.95
CA ALA A 81 0.03 -1.44 -8.21
C ALA A 81 0.31 -2.76 -8.94
N LEU A 82 1.47 -3.37 -8.73
CA LEU A 82 1.79 -4.70 -9.25
C LEU A 82 1.03 -5.78 -8.45
N LEU A 83 1.09 -5.72 -7.11
CA LEU A 83 0.36 -6.63 -6.23
C LEU A 83 -1.15 -6.56 -6.47
N GLU A 84 -1.72 -5.38 -6.65
CA GLU A 84 -3.14 -5.21 -6.96
C GLU A 84 -3.53 -5.97 -8.23
N ARG A 85 -2.74 -5.84 -9.30
CA ARG A 85 -2.99 -6.55 -10.58
C ARG A 85 -2.85 -8.06 -10.42
N GLU A 86 -1.86 -8.52 -9.67
CA GLU A 86 -1.67 -9.95 -9.39
C GLU A 86 -2.84 -10.53 -8.59
N ILE A 87 -3.28 -9.84 -7.54
CA ILE A 87 -4.44 -10.25 -6.74
C ILE A 87 -5.69 -10.30 -7.62
N ILE A 88 -5.94 -9.25 -8.42
CA ILE A 88 -7.05 -9.22 -9.38
C ILE A 88 -6.96 -10.39 -10.35
N ALA A 89 -5.77 -10.80 -10.81
CA ALA A 89 -5.62 -11.95 -11.70
C ALA A 89 -5.90 -13.30 -11.01
N LEU A 90 -5.60 -13.41 -9.71
CA LEU A 90 -5.79 -14.62 -8.91
C LEU A 90 -7.23 -14.81 -8.42
N ILE A 91 -8.04 -13.75 -8.36
CA ILE A 91 -9.44 -13.85 -7.94
C ILE A 91 -10.22 -14.69 -8.96
N PRO A 92 -10.86 -15.80 -8.54
CA PRO A 92 -11.55 -16.73 -9.45
C PRO A 92 -12.85 -16.15 -10.04
N THR A 93 -13.56 -15.30 -9.31
CA THR A 93 -14.83 -14.70 -9.73
C THR A 93 -14.79 -13.17 -9.71
N ARG A 94 -15.31 -12.55 -10.78
CA ARG A 94 -15.43 -11.08 -10.88
C ARG A 94 -16.74 -10.64 -10.23
N ASP A 95 -16.75 -9.42 -9.71
CA ASP A 95 -17.93 -8.77 -9.12
C ASP A 95 -18.58 -9.54 -7.94
N GLU A 96 -17.79 -10.39 -7.28
CA GLU A 96 -18.21 -11.20 -6.15
C GLU A 96 -17.19 -11.13 -5.01
N TRP A 97 -17.66 -11.34 -3.78
CA TRP A 97 -16.80 -11.48 -2.61
C TRP A 97 -16.29 -12.91 -2.48
N VAL A 98 -14.98 -13.06 -2.53
CA VAL A 98 -14.28 -14.30 -2.16
C VAL A 98 -13.86 -14.21 -0.70
N LYS A 99 -14.24 -15.22 0.09
CA LYS A 99 -13.81 -15.33 1.49
C LYS A 99 -12.37 -15.81 1.52
N VAL A 100 -11.52 -15.12 2.26
CA VAL A 100 -10.10 -15.45 2.43
C VAL A 100 -9.73 -15.39 3.90
N ASN A 101 -8.78 -16.21 4.32
CA ASN A 101 -8.29 -16.21 5.69
C ASN A 101 -6.98 -15.41 5.81
N LEU A 102 -7.09 -14.16 6.27
CA LEU A 102 -5.92 -13.30 6.49
C LEU A 102 -5.35 -13.41 7.92
N GLY A 103 -5.80 -14.39 8.72
CA GLY A 103 -5.27 -14.65 10.06
C GLY A 103 -5.80 -13.76 11.19
N TYR A 104 -6.51 -12.66 10.89
CA TYR A 104 -7.07 -11.73 11.89
C TYR A 104 -8.61 -11.76 11.99
N GLY A 105 -9.27 -12.63 11.23
CA GLY A 105 -10.73 -12.74 11.21
C GLY A 105 -11.27 -13.08 9.81
N PRO A 106 -12.61 -13.18 9.65
CA PRO A 106 -13.23 -13.48 8.37
C PRO A 106 -13.03 -12.29 7.42
N SER A 107 -12.07 -12.43 6.50
CA SER A 107 -11.75 -11.41 5.51
C SER A 107 -12.40 -11.73 4.17
N ARG A 108 -12.66 -10.70 3.38
CA ARG A 108 -13.23 -10.83 2.03
C ARG A 108 -12.47 -9.97 1.04
N VAL A 109 -12.23 -10.53 -0.13
CA VAL A 109 -11.57 -9.86 -1.23
C VAL A 109 -12.43 -10.02 -2.49
N GLY A 110 -12.44 -9.02 -3.35
CA GLY A 110 -13.06 -9.16 -4.67
C GLY A 110 -12.54 -8.13 -5.65
N ALA A 111 -12.86 -8.34 -6.92
CA ALA A 111 -12.51 -7.44 -8.01
C ALA A 111 -13.80 -6.94 -8.64
N TRP A 112 -14.08 -5.64 -8.51
CA TRP A 112 -15.28 -5.02 -9.07
C TRP A 112 -14.98 -4.34 -10.39
N HIS A 113 -15.84 -4.57 -11.36
CA HIS A 113 -15.87 -3.85 -12.60
C HIS A 113 -16.19 -2.38 -12.35
N VAL A 114 -15.36 -1.50 -12.90
CA VAL A 114 -15.58 -0.07 -12.92
C VAL A 114 -15.71 0.37 -14.38
N PRO A 115 -16.91 0.80 -14.80
CA PRO A 115 -17.12 1.24 -16.17
C PRO A 115 -16.31 2.51 -16.45
N ALA A 116 -15.99 2.71 -17.73
CA ALA A 116 -15.30 3.91 -18.19
C ALA A 116 -16.17 5.16 -17.93
N ILE A 117 -15.85 5.92 -16.89
CA ILE A 117 -16.53 7.17 -16.53
C ILE A 117 -15.52 8.32 -16.60
N GLY A 118 -15.90 9.41 -17.28
CA GLY A 118 -15.13 10.65 -17.28
C GLY A 118 -13.75 10.55 -17.96
N GLY A 119 -13.64 9.76 -19.04
CA GLY A 119 -12.41 9.63 -19.81
C GLY A 119 -11.37 8.66 -19.23
N LYS A 120 -11.67 7.98 -18.12
CA LYS A 120 -10.85 6.87 -17.61
C LYS A 120 -11.24 5.56 -18.31
N PRO A 121 -10.27 4.69 -18.66
CA PRO A 121 -10.57 3.39 -19.24
C PRO A 121 -11.30 2.51 -18.23
N GLU A 122 -12.04 1.54 -18.77
CA GLU A 122 -12.65 0.45 -18.01
C GLU A 122 -11.56 -0.32 -17.24
N ARG A 123 -11.81 -0.59 -15.96
CA ARG A 123 -10.84 -1.27 -15.09
C ARG A 123 -11.54 -2.09 -14.02
N TYR A 124 -10.81 -3.05 -13.46
CA TYR A 124 -11.23 -3.71 -12.23
C TYR A 124 -10.56 -3.03 -11.04
N GLU A 125 -11.33 -2.78 -9.98
CA GLU A 125 -10.83 -2.28 -8.71
C GLU A 125 -10.84 -3.40 -7.66
N LEU A 126 -9.71 -3.56 -6.98
CA LEU A 126 -9.58 -4.46 -5.84
C LEU A 126 -10.29 -3.84 -4.63
N ARG A 127 -11.14 -4.62 -3.95
CA ARG A 127 -11.65 -4.23 -2.62
C ARG A 127 -11.40 -5.35 -1.63
N ILE A 128 -10.90 -4.97 -0.46
CA ILE A 128 -10.59 -5.86 0.65
C ILE A 128 -11.38 -5.37 1.87
N VAL A 129 -11.98 -6.30 2.60
CA VAL A 129 -12.68 -6.06 3.87
C VAL A 129 -12.07 -7.01 4.89
N HIS A 130 -11.43 -6.47 5.93
CA HIS A 130 -10.77 -7.21 7.00
C HIS A 130 -10.96 -6.53 8.37
#